data_AF-A0A0W0VW94-F1
#
_entry.id   AF-A0A0W0VW94-F1
#
_cell.length_a   1.000
_cell.length_b   1.000
_cell.length_c   1.000
_cell.angle_alpha   90.00
_cell.angle_beta   90.00
_cell.angle_gamma   90.00
#
_symmetry.space_group_name_H-M   'P 1'
#
loop_
_entity.id
_entity.type
_entity.pdbx_description
1 polymer ?
#
loop_
_entity_poly.entity_id
_entity_poly.type
_entity_poly.pdbx_seq_one_letter_code
_entity_poly.pdbx_strand_id
1 'polypeptide(L)'
;MIISSPSDYREAAKRKLPRFLFDYIDGGSYSESTLRANLADLEKITLRQRVLRRIEHIDLKTELFGQTLAMPIALAPVGISGMYCRRGEVQAAKAAAQFGIPFTLSTLSVCPLEEVAAQSAQPIWFQLYVLKDRGFIKNMLERAQAAGIQTLVFTADMAVPGA
;
A
#
# COMPACT_ATOMS: atom_id res chain seq x y z
N MET A 1 -14.01 14.20 15.67
CA MET A 1 -13.72 14.54 14.27
C MET A 1 -14.45 13.52 13.41
N ILE A 2 -15.33 13.98 12.53
CA ILE A 2 -15.93 13.12 11.51
C ILE A 2 -14.88 12.98 10.42
N ILE A 3 -14.50 11.75 10.08
CA ILE A 3 -13.56 11.49 8.99
C ILE A 3 -14.35 11.48 7.69
N SER A 4 -14.01 12.39 6.78
CA SER A 4 -14.71 12.61 5.51
C SER A 4 -13.79 12.50 4.29
N SER A 5 -12.48 12.64 4.48
CA SER A 5 -11.47 12.54 3.43
C SER A 5 -10.22 11.78 3.89
N PRO A 6 -9.33 11.37 2.96
CA PRO A 6 -8.02 10.85 3.30
C PRO A 6 -7.15 11.81 4.12
N SER A 7 -7.26 13.14 3.90
CA SER A 7 -6.49 14.13 4.67
C SER A 7 -6.91 14.20 6.14
N ASP A 8 -8.17 13.89 6.46
CA ASP A 8 -8.61 13.79 7.85
C ASP A 8 -7.91 12.63 8.59
N TYR A 9 -7.62 11.51 7.90
CA TYR A 9 -6.84 10.40 8.49
C TYR A 9 -5.40 10.81 8.81
N ARG A 10 -4.77 11.61 7.95
CA ARG A 10 -3.43 12.18 8.22
C ARG A 10 -3.44 13.01 9.51
N GLU A 11 -4.40 13.92 9.66
CA GLU A 11 -4.54 14.74 10.87
C GLU A 11 -4.86 13.90 12.11
N ALA A 12 -5.68 12.86 11.97
CA ALA A 12 -5.95 11.93 13.06
C ALA A 12 -4.69 11.14 13.48
N ALA A 13 -3.87 10.71 12.51
CA ALA A 13 -2.60 10.03 12.77
C ALA A 13 -1.60 10.95 13.48
N LYS A 14 -1.46 12.20 13.02
CA LYS A 14 -0.59 13.21 13.64
C LYS A 14 -0.87 13.46 15.12
N ARG A 15 -2.14 13.34 15.53
CA ARG A 15 -2.58 13.52 16.92
C ARG A 15 -2.34 12.30 17.80
N LYS A 16 -2.18 11.11 17.21
CA LYS A 16 -2.07 9.83 17.94
C LYS A 16 -0.65 9.27 17.98
N LEU A 17 0.10 9.44 16.89
CA LEU A 17 1.43 8.86 16.75
C LEU A 17 2.47 9.69 17.51
N PRO A 18 3.49 9.02 18.10
CA PRO A 18 4.72 9.70 18.47
C PRO A 18 5.29 10.46 17.29
N ARG A 19 5.85 11.64 17.54
CA ARG A 19 6.26 12.59 16.49
C ARG A 19 7.18 11.95 15.44
N PHE A 20 8.18 11.19 15.87
CA PHE A 20 9.14 10.55 14.96
C PHE A 20 8.49 9.50 14.04
N LEU A 21 7.45 8.78 14.49
CA LEU A 21 6.73 7.83 13.65
C LEU A 21 5.83 8.54 12.65
N PHE A 22 5.21 9.65 13.07
CA PHE A 22 4.44 10.48 12.15
C PHE A 22 5.34 11.09 11.06
N ASP A 23 6.46 11.68 11.44
CA ASP A 23 7.40 12.28 10.48
C ASP A 23 7.99 11.22 9.53
N TYR A 24 8.18 9.96 10.00
CA TYR A 24 8.67 8.88 9.14
C TYR A 24 7.66 8.44 8.06
N ILE A 25 6.35 8.38 8.38
CA ILE A 25 5.33 7.97 7.39
C ILE A 25 4.88 9.13 6.49
N ASP A 26 4.88 10.36 7.02
CA ASP A 26 4.34 11.54 6.34
C ASP A 26 5.41 12.32 5.55
N GLY A 27 6.67 12.19 5.95
CA GLY A 27 7.78 12.96 5.40
C GLY A 27 8.17 12.55 3.97
N GLY A 28 8.71 13.52 3.24
CA GLY A 28 9.33 13.32 1.93
C GLY A 28 10.82 13.65 1.95
N SER A 29 11.50 13.49 0.80
CA SER A 29 12.93 13.74 0.78
C SER A 29 13.32 15.22 0.84
N TYR A 30 14.34 15.54 1.64
CA TYR A 30 14.91 16.88 1.80
C TYR A 30 13.86 17.99 2.01
N SER A 31 13.67 18.87 1.03
CA SER A 31 12.73 19.99 1.07
C SER A 31 11.29 19.58 0.72
N GLU A 32 11.06 18.28 0.48
CA GLU A 32 9.77 17.67 0.15
C GLU A 32 9.11 18.25 -1.12
N SER A 33 9.92 18.79 -2.04
CA SER A 33 9.41 19.41 -3.26
C SER A 33 8.62 18.43 -4.12
N THR A 34 9.11 17.20 -4.28
CA THR A 34 8.44 16.14 -5.06
C THR A 34 7.17 15.65 -4.38
N LEU A 35 7.17 15.55 -3.04
CA LEU A 35 5.98 15.18 -2.28
C LEU A 35 4.83 16.18 -2.53
N ARG A 36 5.12 17.48 -2.48
CA ARG A 36 4.15 18.53 -2.82
C ARG A 36 3.76 18.50 -4.30
N ALA A 37 4.72 18.26 -5.19
CA ALA A 37 4.46 18.19 -6.64
C ALA A 37 3.49 17.05 -6.99
N ASN A 38 3.60 15.88 -6.36
CA ASN A 38 2.70 14.75 -6.61
C ASN A 38 1.22 15.10 -6.43
N LEU A 39 0.89 15.92 -5.42
CA LEU A 39 -0.47 16.40 -5.19
C LEU A 39 -0.84 17.53 -6.16
N ALA A 40 0.03 18.53 -6.28
CA ALA A 40 -0.21 19.69 -7.14
C ALA A 40 -0.38 19.31 -8.62
N ASP A 41 0.28 18.26 -9.10
CA ASP A 41 0.17 17.79 -10.48
C ASP A 41 -1.16 17.09 -10.74
N LEU A 42 -1.70 16.34 -9.77
CA LEU A 42 -3.05 15.77 -9.88
C LEU A 42 -4.14 16.84 -9.82
N GLU A 43 -3.97 17.88 -8.99
CA GLU A 43 -4.92 19.00 -8.89
C GLU A 43 -5.07 19.79 -10.20
N LYS A 44 -4.03 19.80 -11.05
CA LYS A 44 -4.09 20.44 -12.38
C LYS A 44 -4.97 19.67 -13.37
N ILE A 45 -5.31 18.41 -13.10
CA ILE A 45 -6.10 17.59 -14.00
C ILE A 45 -7.59 17.88 -13.78
N THR A 46 -8.21 18.58 -14.73
CA THR A 46 -9.65 18.84 -14.71
C THR A 46 -10.45 17.74 -15.40
N LEU A 47 -11.55 17.30 -14.79
CA LEU A 47 -12.48 16.38 -15.42
C LEU A 47 -13.46 17.12 -16.34
N ARG A 48 -13.61 16.64 -17.58
CA ARG A 48 -14.69 17.09 -18.47
C ARG A 48 -15.98 16.35 -18.13
N GLN A 49 -16.86 17.00 -17.38
CA GLN A 49 -18.17 16.44 -17.04
C GLN A 49 -18.96 16.08 -18.31
N ARG A 50 -19.53 14.87 -18.34
CA ARG A 50 -20.50 14.45 -19.35
C ARG A 50 -21.85 14.30 -18.69
N VAL A 51 -22.80 15.12 -19.12
CA VAL A 51 -24.17 15.13 -18.59
C VAL A 51 -25.10 14.24 -19.41
N LEU A 52 -26.29 13.94 -18.88
CA LEU A 52 -27.32 13.12 -19.53
C LEU A 52 -26.82 11.73 -19.96
N ARG A 53 -26.07 11.07 -19.06
CA ARG A 53 -25.60 9.69 -19.23
C ARG A 53 -26.37 8.77 -18.29
N ARG A 54 -26.67 7.55 -18.75
CA ARG A 54 -27.22 6.49 -17.90
C ARG A 54 -26.12 5.95 -17.00
N ILE A 55 -26.26 6.13 -15.69
CA ILE A 55 -25.27 5.75 -14.65
C ILE A 55 -25.87 4.83 -13.58
N GLU A 56 -27.00 4.19 -13.87
CA GLU A 56 -27.72 3.30 -12.93
C GLU A 56 -26.84 2.14 -12.42
N HIS A 57 -25.92 1.67 -13.25
CA HIS A 57 -24.96 0.62 -12.91
C HIS A 57 -23.55 1.09 -13.28
N ILE A 58 -22.71 1.24 -12.26
CA ILE A 58 -21.28 1.53 -12.40
C ILE A 58 -20.54 0.27 -11.96
N ASP A 59 -19.80 -0.33 -12.88
CA ASP A 59 -18.91 -1.44 -12.57
C ASP A 59 -17.46 -0.93 -12.56
N LEU A 60 -16.79 -1.06 -11.42
CA LEU A 60 -15.39 -0.69 -11.26
C LEU A 60 -14.47 -1.91 -11.40
N LYS A 61 -15.03 -3.11 -11.56
CA LYS A 61 -14.24 -4.33 -11.62
C LYS A 61 -13.20 -4.27 -12.73
N THR A 62 -12.05 -4.86 -12.45
CA THR A 62 -10.96 -4.94 -13.41
C THR A 62 -10.20 -6.26 -13.21
N GLU A 63 -9.44 -6.66 -14.21
CA GLU A 63 -8.55 -7.81 -14.12
C GLU A 63 -7.10 -7.34 -14.16
N LEU A 64 -6.30 -7.77 -13.18
CA LEU A 64 -4.90 -7.42 -13.10
C LEU A 64 -4.10 -8.63 -12.62
N PHE A 65 -3.05 -8.99 -13.35
CA PHE A 65 -2.19 -10.15 -13.05
C PHE A 65 -2.96 -11.47 -12.85
N GLY A 66 -4.03 -11.68 -13.62
CA GLY A 66 -4.89 -12.87 -13.52
C GLY A 66 -5.83 -12.88 -12.31
N GLN A 67 -5.98 -11.75 -11.61
CA GLN A 67 -6.92 -11.59 -10.50
C GLN A 67 -8.04 -10.62 -10.87
N THR A 68 -9.29 -10.98 -10.59
CA THR A 68 -10.43 -10.05 -10.68
C THR A 68 -10.50 -9.21 -9.40
N LEU A 69 -10.34 -7.90 -9.56
CA LEU A 69 -10.42 -6.89 -8.51
C LEU A 69 -11.80 -6.21 -8.52
N ALA A 70 -12.29 -5.79 -7.36
CA ALA A 70 -13.55 -5.06 -7.24
C ALA A 70 -13.46 -3.62 -7.78
N MET A 71 -12.25 -3.04 -7.77
CA MET A 71 -11.96 -1.69 -8.28
C MET A 71 -10.47 -1.56 -8.64
N PRO A 72 -10.07 -0.61 -9.49
CA PRO A 72 -8.68 -0.46 -9.97
C PRO A 72 -7.81 0.28 -8.94
N ILE A 73 -7.80 -0.20 -7.69
CA ILE A 73 -7.04 0.37 -6.58
C ILE A 73 -6.31 -0.79 -5.90
N ALA A 74 -5.06 -0.56 -5.48
CA ALA A 74 -4.26 -1.49 -4.69
C ALA A 74 -3.69 -0.76 -3.48
N LEU A 75 -3.51 -1.48 -2.36
CA LEU A 75 -2.74 -0.93 -1.24
C LEU A 75 -1.24 -1.14 -1.52
N ALA A 76 -0.54 -0.01 -1.62
CA ALA A 76 0.90 0.05 -1.83
C ALA A 76 1.67 -0.51 -0.61
N PRO A 77 2.92 -1.00 -0.82
CA PRO A 77 3.73 -1.51 0.27
C PRO A 77 4.19 -0.38 1.20
N VAL A 78 3.74 -0.45 2.46
CA VAL A 78 4.18 0.44 3.53
C VAL A 78 4.95 -0.38 4.56
N GLY A 79 6.22 -0.03 4.75
CA GLY A 79 7.08 -0.65 5.75
C GLY A 79 6.62 -0.33 7.17
N ILE A 80 6.98 -1.21 8.11
CA ILE A 80 6.83 -1.05 9.56
C ILE A 80 5.42 -0.65 10.03
N SER A 81 4.36 -1.07 9.35
CA SER A 81 2.98 -0.63 9.65
C SER A 81 2.53 -1.03 11.07
N GLY A 82 3.09 -2.13 11.61
CA GLY A 82 2.93 -2.54 13.01
C GLY A 82 3.39 -1.51 14.04
N MET A 83 4.24 -0.54 13.65
CA MET A 83 4.70 0.55 14.52
C MET A 83 3.68 1.69 14.61
N TYR A 84 2.87 1.92 13.57
CA TYR A 84 1.84 2.96 13.58
C TYR A 84 0.56 2.50 14.27
N CYS A 85 0.23 1.22 14.14
CA CYS A 85 -0.90 0.60 14.80
C CYS A 85 -0.58 -0.87 15.07
N ARG A 86 -1.01 -1.40 16.21
CA ARG A 86 -0.80 -2.81 16.58
C ARG A 86 -1.26 -3.73 15.45
N ARG A 87 -0.33 -4.50 14.87
CA ARG A 87 -0.59 -5.41 13.72
C ARG A 87 -1.15 -4.68 12.48
N GLY A 88 -0.58 -3.51 12.14
CA GLY A 88 -1.06 -2.67 11.05
C GLY A 88 -1.15 -3.37 9.70
N GLU A 89 -0.17 -4.21 9.34
CA GLU A 89 -0.15 -4.96 8.08
C GLU A 89 -1.32 -5.95 7.98
N VAL A 90 -1.62 -6.67 9.07
CA VAL A 90 -2.74 -7.61 9.15
C VAL A 90 -4.07 -6.87 9.02
N GLN A 91 -4.21 -5.73 9.69
CA GLN A 91 -5.41 -4.90 9.58
C GLN A 91 -5.62 -4.39 8.15
N ALA A 92 -4.56 -3.93 7.49
CA ALA A 92 -4.61 -3.45 6.11
C ALA A 92 -4.95 -4.58 5.12
N ALA A 93 -4.32 -5.75 5.25
CA ALA A 93 -4.59 -6.91 4.42
C ALA A 93 -6.03 -7.41 4.57
N LYS A 94 -6.55 -7.46 5.81
CA LYS A 94 -7.95 -7.80 6.07
C LYS A 94 -8.93 -6.80 5.44
N ALA A 95 -8.64 -5.51 5.54
CA ALA A 95 -9.46 -4.48 4.90
C ALA A 95 -9.44 -4.62 3.37
N ALA A 96 -8.25 -4.78 2.77
CA ALA A 96 -8.11 -4.97 1.33
C ALA A 96 -8.90 -6.19 0.83
N ALA A 97 -8.80 -7.32 1.53
CA ALA A 97 -9.57 -8.52 1.24
C ALA A 97 -11.08 -8.30 1.32
N GLN A 98 -11.56 -7.58 2.35
CA GLN A 98 -12.98 -7.23 2.51
C GLN A 98 -13.50 -6.37 1.34
N PHE A 99 -12.67 -5.47 0.82
CA PHE A 99 -13.03 -4.60 -0.32
C PHE A 99 -12.70 -5.21 -1.68
N GLY A 100 -12.17 -6.44 -1.74
CA GLY A 100 -11.82 -7.11 -2.99
C GLY A 100 -10.72 -6.41 -3.79
N ILE A 101 -9.76 -5.79 -3.10
CA ILE A 101 -8.60 -5.13 -3.69
C ILE A 101 -7.29 -5.79 -3.22
N PRO A 102 -6.21 -5.72 -3.99
CA PRO A 102 -4.96 -6.35 -3.61
C PRO A 102 -4.22 -5.52 -2.56
N PHE A 103 -3.54 -6.22 -1.65
CA PHE A 103 -2.61 -5.66 -0.69
C PHE A 103 -1.19 -6.06 -1.04
N THR A 104 -0.26 -5.12 -1.01
CA THR A 104 1.17 -5.39 -1.22
C THR A 104 1.91 -5.35 0.11
N LEU A 105 2.46 -6.48 0.53
CA LEU A 105 3.25 -6.59 1.76
C LEU A 105 4.68 -6.12 1.54
N SER A 106 5.20 -5.23 2.38
CA SER A 106 6.61 -4.81 2.33
C SER A 106 7.56 -5.88 2.87
N THR A 107 8.78 -5.95 2.33
CA THR A 107 9.91 -6.69 2.96
C THR A 107 10.16 -6.23 4.40
N LEU A 108 9.87 -4.95 4.71
CA LEU A 108 10.05 -4.35 6.04
C LEU A 108 8.79 -4.46 6.91
N SER A 109 7.97 -5.50 6.72
CA SER A 109 6.80 -5.78 7.56
C SER A 109 7.22 -6.13 9.00
N VAL A 110 6.46 -5.65 9.98
CA VAL A 110 6.60 -6.10 11.38
C VAL A 110 5.88 -7.44 11.60
N CYS A 111 4.77 -7.66 10.88
CA CYS A 111 4.01 -8.90 10.99
C CYS A 111 4.63 -10.00 10.11
N PRO A 112 4.60 -11.28 10.54
CA PRO A 112 5.00 -12.41 9.71
C PRO A 112 4.21 -12.47 8.40
N LEU A 113 4.90 -12.82 7.30
CA LEU A 113 4.30 -12.90 5.97
C LEU A 113 3.09 -13.85 5.93
N GLU A 114 3.20 -15.00 6.59
CA GLU A 114 2.17 -16.03 6.64
C GLU A 114 0.91 -15.55 7.37
N GLU A 115 1.09 -14.77 8.44
CA GLU A 115 -0.01 -14.19 9.22
C GLU A 115 -0.81 -13.17 8.41
N VAL A 116 -0.11 -12.36 7.62
CA VAL A 116 -0.71 -11.36 6.74
C VAL A 116 -1.40 -12.02 5.54
N ALA A 117 -0.73 -12.98 4.89
CA ALA A 117 -1.28 -13.71 3.77
C ALA A 117 -2.59 -14.44 4.13
N ALA A 118 -2.67 -14.98 5.35
CA ALA A 118 -3.88 -15.65 5.86
C ALA A 118 -5.11 -14.73 6.01
N GLN A 119 -4.96 -13.39 5.90
CA GLN A 119 -6.10 -12.46 5.98
C GLN A 119 -6.90 -12.35 4.67
N SER A 120 -6.39 -12.90 3.57
CA SER A 120 -7.01 -12.81 2.25
C SER A 120 -7.19 -14.20 1.63
N ALA A 121 -8.36 -14.44 1.04
CA ALA A 121 -8.58 -15.64 0.24
C ALA A 121 -7.89 -15.55 -1.14
N GLN A 122 -7.69 -14.34 -1.65
CA GLN A 122 -6.90 -14.09 -2.85
C GLN A 122 -5.43 -13.85 -2.47
N PRO A 123 -4.46 -14.33 -3.26
CA PRO A 123 -3.05 -14.07 -2.99
C PRO A 123 -2.73 -12.58 -2.91
N ILE A 124 -2.18 -12.14 -1.78
CA ILE A 124 -1.58 -10.81 -1.64
C ILE A 124 -0.37 -10.67 -2.57
N TRP A 125 0.09 -9.44 -2.80
CA TRP A 125 1.35 -9.17 -3.48
C TRP A 125 2.48 -9.02 -2.46
N PHE A 126 3.72 -9.24 -2.88
CA PHE A 126 4.89 -9.07 -2.03
C PHE A 126 5.89 -8.11 -2.67
N GLN A 127 6.30 -7.09 -1.91
CA GLN A 127 7.33 -6.14 -2.33
C GLN A 127 8.70 -6.58 -1.82
N LEU A 128 9.68 -6.60 -2.73
CA LEU A 128 11.05 -7.02 -2.46
C LEU A 128 12.05 -5.85 -2.58
N TYR A 129 12.84 -5.63 -1.53
CA TYR A 129 14.11 -4.91 -1.60
C TYR A 129 15.26 -5.90 -1.86
N VAL A 130 16.16 -5.57 -2.78
CA VAL A 130 17.39 -6.36 -2.97
C VAL A 130 18.40 -6.00 -1.88
N LEU A 131 18.33 -6.73 -0.79
CA LEU A 131 19.37 -6.74 0.23
C LEU A 131 20.65 -7.43 -0.29
N LYS A 132 21.79 -7.10 0.31
CA LYS A 132 23.09 -7.72 -0.06
C LYS A 132 23.09 -9.23 0.19
N ASP A 133 22.36 -9.69 1.21
CA ASP A 133 22.23 -11.10 1.54
C ASP A 133 21.25 -11.82 0.59
N ARG A 134 21.83 -12.56 -0.36
CA ARG A 134 21.06 -13.36 -1.32
C ARG A 134 20.39 -14.58 -0.69
N GLY A 135 20.95 -15.12 0.40
CA GLY A 135 20.35 -16.24 1.13
C GLY A 135 19.05 -15.82 1.80
N PHE A 136 19.06 -14.65 2.44
CA PHE A 136 17.85 -14.06 3.02
C PHE A 136 16.77 -13.81 1.97
N ILE A 137 17.12 -13.19 0.83
CA ILE A 137 16.16 -12.96 -0.27
C ILE A 137 15.57 -14.27 -0.77
N LYS A 138 16.41 -15.28 -1.01
CA LYS A 138 15.95 -16.59 -1.47
C LYS A 138 14.95 -17.19 -0.49
N ASN A 139 15.26 -17.17 0.81
CA ASN A 139 14.36 -17.67 1.84
C ASN A 139 13.02 -16.90 1.87
N MET A 140 13.06 -15.57 1.75
CA MET A 140 11.84 -14.76 1.68
C MET A 140 10.97 -15.10 0.47
N LEU A 141 11.58 -15.29 -0.70
CA LEU A 141 10.86 -15.67 -1.92
C LEU A 141 10.25 -17.08 -1.81
N GLU A 142 11.00 -18.04 -1.25
CA GLU A 142 10.50 -19.39 -0.98
C GLU A 142 9.29 -19.36 -0.04
N ARG A 143 9.34 -18.55 1.02
CA ARG A 143 8.21 -18.37 1.95
C ARG A 143 7.02 -17.69 1.29
N ALA A 144 7.24 -16.65 0.50
CA ALA A 144 6.19 -15.98 -0.23
C ALA A 144 5.48 -16.96 -1.19
N GLN A 145 6.26 -17.73 -1.95
CA GLN A 145 5.73 -18.74 -2.86
C GLN A 145 4.97 -19.84 -2.11
N ALA A 146 5.49 -20.33 -0.97
CA ALA A 146 4.83 -21.32 -0.14
C ALA A 146 3.50 -20.79 0.47
N ALA A 147 3.42 -19.49 0.72
CA ALA A 147 2.19 -18.82 1.14
C ALA A 147 1.21 -18.52 -0.03
N GLY A 148 1.52 -18.99 -1.25
CA GLY A 148 0.68 -18.83 -2.43
C GLY A 148 0.80 -17.47 -3.12
N ILE A 149 1.77 -16.63 -2.73
CA ILE A 149 1.99 -15.32 -3.36
C ILE A 149 2.62 -15.53 -4.74
N GLN A 150 1.98 -14.97 -5.77
CA GLN A 150 2.40 -15.11 -7.18
C GLN A 150 2.87 -13.79 -7.79
N THR A 151 2.62 -12.66 -7.12
CA THR A 151 2.94 -11.33 -7.65
C THR A 151 4.04 -10.69 -6.81
N LEU A 152 5.16 -10.39 -7.48
CA LEU A 152 6.32 -9.72 -6.89
C LEU A 152 6.38 -8.26 -7.37
N VAL A 153 6.45 -7.32 -6.43
CA VAL A 153 6.69 -5.90 -6.68
C VAL A 153 8.15 -5.60 -6.37
N PHE A 154 8.96 -5.42 -7.41
CA PHE A 154 10.40 -5.23 -7.26
C PHE A 154 10.74 -3.74 -7.12
N THR A 155 11.25 -3.32 -5.96
CA THR A 155 11.62 -1.93 -5.71
C THR A 155 13.06 -1.69 -6.17
N ALA A 156 13.23 -0.92 -7.23
CA ALA A 156 14.52 -0.67 -7.89
C ALA A 156 15.04 0.78 -7.74
N ASP A 157 14.25 1.67 -7.14
CA ASP A 157 14.55 3.10 -6.99
C ASP A 157 15.28 3.46 -5.68
N MET A 158 15.41 2.51 -4.75
CA MET A 158 16.08 2.70 -3.46
C MET A 158 17.43 1.96 -3.41
N ALA A 159 18.41 2.40 -4.22
CA ALA A 159 19.78 1.91 -4.12
C ALA A 159 20.48 2.41 -2.85
N VAL A 160 20.15 3.64 -2.43
CA VAL A 160 20.55 4.26 -1.17
C VAL A 160 19.32 4.92 -0.53
N PRO A 161 19.23 4.99 0.81
CA PRO A 161 18.17 5.76 1.45
C PRO A 161 18.21 7.22 1.00
N GLY A 162 17.04 7.78 0.66
CA GLY A 162 16.88 9.22 0.53
C GLY A 162 16.95 9.89 1.91
N ALA A 163 17.37 11.15 1.93
CA ALA A 163 17.35 11.98 3.15
C ALA A 163 15.97 12.59 3.36
#